data_AF-A0A970K2V2-F1
#
_entry.id   AF-A0A970K2V2-F1
#
_cell.length_a   1.000
_cell.length_b   1.000
_cell.length_c   1.000
_cell.angle_alpha   90.00
_cell.angle_beta   90.00
_cell.angle_gamma   90.00
#
_symmetry.space_group_name_H-M   'P 1'
#
loop_
_entity.id
_entity.type
_entity.pdbx_description
1 polymer ?
#
loop_
_entity_poly.entity_id
_entity_poly.type
_entity_poly.pdbx_seq_one_letter_code
_entity_poly.pdbx_strand_id
1 'polypeptide(L)'
;QAVIHSALSNAGVDGDITKIALSNIEYTTVPAGKMDITGYSLGIVLTLLMFFAVYYYGYGVAMSVASEKTTRVMETLVVSAKPSRILLGKCIAMGVLGLIQLSLFIAAAGVGYVLIVPKGFTIGGVPLALSSFTVPSAILILIYFLFGYALYAMINSVCGATVSRSEDLQAAMMPSVLISLGSFYASYFSLYMPNQGFKRIITYIPFTSPFIMPSRLLNENVGEIEIIVSILLLAAATVLVSLISIRLYSASVLHYGQRLKIGELIKLRK
;
A
#
# COMPACT_ATOMS: atom_id res chain seq x y z
N GLN A 1 31.32 2.48 37.34
CA GLN A 1 31.75 1.16 37.89
C GLN A 1 32.39 1.30 39.29
N ALA A 2 33.31 2.24 39.53
CA ALA A 2 33.96 2.42 40.85
C ALA A 2 32.99 2.68 42.04
N VAL A 3 31.94 3.48 41.83
CA VAL A 3 30.93 3.81 42.88
C VAL A 3 30.01 2.62 43.21
N ILE A 4 29.76 1.74 42.24
CA ILE A 4 28.90 0.56 42.41
C ILE A 4 29.64 -0.54 43.16
N HIS A 5 30.94 -0.68 42.88
CA HIS A 5 31.82 -1.60 43.59
C HIS A 5 31.96 -1.25 45.08
N SER A 6 32.09 0.04 45.43
CA SER A 6 32.17 0.48 46.82
C SER A 6 30.84 0.30 47.57
N ALA A 7 29.70 0.49 46.91
CA ALA A 7 28.38 0.29 47.51
C ALA A 7 28.08 -1.19 47.79
N LEU A 8 28.44 -2.11 46.88
CA LEU A 8 28.21 -3.56 47.05
C LEU A 8 29.18 -4.19 48.07
N SER A 9 30.42 -3.71 48.12
CA SER A 9 31.40 -4.14 49.12
C SER A 9 30.98 -3.73 50.54
N ASN A 10 30.38 -2.55 50.72
CA ASN A 10 29.87 -2.09 52.01
C ASN A 10 28.61 -2.84 52.47
N ALA A 11 27.89 -3.49 51.55
CA ALA A 11 26.71 -4.30 51.84
C ALA A 11 27.03 -5.78 52.15
N GLY A 12 28.31 -6.16 52.21
CA GLY A 12 28.76 -7.51 52.56
C GLY A 12 28.58 -8.56 51.45
N VAL A 13 28.41 -8.13 50.21
CA VAL A 13 28.27 -9.03 49.05
C VAL A 13 29.63 -9.59 48.66
N ASP A 14 29.69 -10.91 48.47
CA ASP A 14 30.91 -11.64 48.14
C ASP A 14 31.62 -11.11 46.88
N GLY A 15 32.95 -11.13 46.89
CA GLY A 15 33.83 -10.51 45.88
C GLY A 15 33.68 -11.11 44.48
N ASP A 16 33.21 -12.34 44.39
CA ASP A 16 32.97 -13.02 43.12
C ASP A 16 31.62 -12.63 42.50
N ILE A 17 30.59 -12.36 43.32
CA ILE A 17 29.27 -11.93 42.85
C ILE A 17 29.32 -10.49 42.33
N THR A 18 30.13 -9.64 42.97
CA THR A 18 30.35 -8.26 42.51
C THR A 18 31.07 -8.19 41.17
N LYS A 19 32.01 -9.11 40.89
CA LYS A 19 32.65 -9.26 39.58
C LYS A 19 31.69 -9.75 38.50
N ILE A 20 30.79 -10.69 38.82
CA ILE A 20 29.77 -11.17 37.87
C ILE A 20 28.75 -10.06 37.58
N ALA A 21 28.29 -9.32 38.58
CA ALA A 21 27.33 -8.21 38.42
C ALA A 21 27.92 -7.01 37.65
N LEU A 22 29.24 -6.80 37.74
CA LEU A 22 29.97 -5.77 37.00
C LEU A 22 30.56 -6.27 35.68
N SER A 23 30.41 -7.56 35.37
CA SER A 23 30.83 -8.09 34.07
C SER A 23 30.01 -7.41 32.98
N ASN A 24 30.69 -6.85 31.99
CA ASN A 24 30.02 -6.29 30.83
C ASN A 24 29.36 -7.46 30.10
N ILE A 25 28.05 -7.59 30.25
CA ILE A 25 27.25 -8.49 29.41
C ILE A 25 27.54 -8.04 27.98
N GLU A 26 28.14 -8.90 27.17
CA GLU A 26 28.31 -8.67 25.74
C GLU A 26 26.94 -8.60 25.10
N TYR A 27 26.36 -7.40 25.07
CA TYR A 27 25.17 -7.13 24.30
C TYR A 27 25.64 -6.85 22.87
N THR A 28 25.28 -7.73 21.94
CA THR A 28 25.34 -7.39 20.53
C THR A 28 24.11 -6.54 20.24
N THR A 29 24.29 -5.23 20.08
CA THR A 29 23.26 -4.39 19.48
C THR A 29 23.14 -4.79 18.01
N VAL A 30 22.19 -5.65 17.69
CA VAL A 30 21.70 -5.77 16.31
C VAL A 30 20.77 -4.57 16.10
N PRO A 31 21.17 -3.54 15.33
CA PRO A 31 20.27 -2.44 15.05
C PRO A 31 19.00 -3.01 14.40
N ALA A 32 17.85 -2.75 15.02
CA ALA A 32 16.53 -3.22 14.59
C ALA A 32 16.01 -2.45 13.36
N GLY A 33 16.89 -2.24 12.37
CA GLY A 33 16.70 -1.39 11.20
C GLY A 33 17.83 -0.38 11.02
N LYS A 34 18.11 0.01 9.77
CA LYS A 34 18.97 1.15 9.45
C LYS A 34 18.15 2.42 9.68
N MET A 35 17.96 2.83 10.93
CA MET A 35 17.25 4.08 11.24
C MET A 35 18.11 5.26 10.80
N ASP A 36 17.93 5.66 9.55
CA ASP A 36 18.53 6.85 8.96
C ASP A 36 17.40 7.85 8.65
N ILE A 37 17.59 9.12 8.98
CA ILE A 37 16.57 10.18 8.79
C ILE A 37 16.17 10.28 7.30
N THR A 38 17.12 9.97 6.41
CA THR A 38 16.94 9.88 4.96
C THR A 38 16.10 8.67 4.54
N GLY A 39 16.27 7.50 5.17
CA GLY A 39 15.44 6.32 4.93
C GLY A 39 13.99 6.57 5.35
N TYR A 40 13.81 7.25 6.48
CA TYR A 40 12.50 7.60 7.01
C TYR A 40 11.72 8.54 6.08
N SER A 41 12.36 9.61 5.62
CA SER A 41 11.75 10.55 4.68
C SER A 41 11.43 9.87 3.34
N LEU A 42 12.31 8.99 2.85
CA LEU A 42 12.06 8.20 1.66
C LEU A 42 10.88 7.23 1.83
N GLY A 43 10.75 6.59 2.99
CA GLY A 43 9.62 5.74 3.34
C GLY A 43 8.28 6.48 3.30
N ILE A 44 8.23 7.70 3.86
CA ILE A 44 7.04 8.55 3.81
C ILE A 44 6.69 8.91 2.37
N VAL A 45 7.67 9.35 1.58
CA VAL A 45 7.47 9.72 0.18
C VAL A 45 6.92 8.53 -0.62
N LEU A 46 7.44 7.32 -0.40
CA LEU A 46 6.95 6.10 -1.05
C LEU A 46 5.53 5.74 -0.64
N THR A 47 5.21 5.78 0.66
CA THR A 47 3.83 5.51 1.14
C THR A 47 2.84 6.52 0.54
N LEU A 48 3.22 7.80 0.45
CA LEU A 48 2.42 8.85 -0.17
C LEU A 48 2.29 8.67 -1.69
N LEU A 49 3.38 8.35 -2.38
CA LEU A 49 3.37 8.05 -3.81
C LEU A 49 2.45 6.89 -4.13
N MET A 50 2.51 5.82 -3.32
CA MET A 50 1.67 4.64 -3.50
C MET A 50 0.20 4.95 -3.26
N PHE A 51 -0.12 5.77 -2.26
CA PHE A 51 -1.49 6.26 -2.05
C PHE A 51 -2.01 7.01 -3.27
N PHE A 52 -1.26 8.01 -3.75
CA PHE A 52 -1.68 8.77 -4.93
C PHE A 52 -1.78 7.90 -6.18
N ALA A 53 -0.82 7.02 -6.43
CA ALA A 53 -0.85 6.13 -7.58
C ALA A 53 -2.11 5.24 -7.54
N VAL A 54 -2.35 4.52 -6.45
CA VAL A 54 -3.53 3.65 -6.29
C VAL A 54 -4.83 4.46 -6.40
N TYR A 55 -4.90 5.63 -5.77
CA TYR A 55 -6.08 6.50 -5.80
C TYR A 55 -6.39 7.00 -7.22
N TYR A 56 -5.40 7.60 -7.90
CA TYR A 56 -5.60 8.18 -9.23
C TYR A 56 -5.91 7.13 -10.29
N TYR A 57 -5.19 6.01 -10.31
CA TYR A 57 -5.46 4.95 -11.29
C TYR A 57 -6.79 4.26 -11.00
N GLY A 58 -7.13 4.03 -9.73
CA GLY A 58 -8.44 3.50 -9.34
C GLY A 58 -9.58 4.44 -9.70
N TYR A 59 -9.41 5.75 -9.50
CA TYR A 59 -10.38 6.78 -9.92
C TYR A 59 -10.56 6.79 -11.43
N GLY A 60 -9.48 6.68 -12.20
CA GLY A 60 -9.56 6.70 -13.65
C GLY A 60 -10.35 5.51 -14.24
N VAL A 61 -10.31 4.34 -13.60
CA VAL A 61 -11.20 3.21 -13.99
C VAL A 61 -12.67 3.57 -13.76
N ALA A 62 -13.01 4.13 -12.59
CA ALA A 62 -14.37 4.52 -12.26
C ALA A 62 -14.89 5.62 -13.19
N MET A 63 -14.05 6.62 -13.50
CA MET A 63 -14.36 7.70 -14.43
C MET A 63 -14.61 7.18 -15.85
N SER A 64 -13.79 6.23 -16.31
CA SER A 64 -13.98 5.60 -17.61
C SER A 64 -15.29 4.82 -17.70
N VAL A 65 -15.69 4.13 -16.63
CA VAL A 65 -16.97 3.42 -16.57
C VAL A 65 -18.14 4.42 -16.56
N ALA A 66 -18.05 5.45 -15.73
CA ALA A 66 -19.10 6.45 -15.61
C ALA A 66 -19.34 7.19 -16.93
N SER A 67 -18.26 7.56 -17.64
CA SER A 67 -18.36 8.26 -18.93
C SER A 67 -18.97 7.40 -20.04
N GLU A 68 -18.74 6.09 -20.04
CA GLU A 68 -19.37 5.18 -21.01
C GLU A 68 -20.86 5.00 -20.77
N LYS A 69 -21.26 4.98 -19.50
CA LYS A 69 -22.66 4.87 -19.13
C LYS A 69 -23.43 6.14 -19.46
N THR A 70 -22.84 7.33 -19.25
CA THR A 70 -23.47 8.61 -19.58
C THR A 70 -23.63 8.84 -21.07
N THR A 71 -22.67 8.40 -21.88
CA THR A 71 -22.64 8.61 -23.32
C THR A 71 -23.47 7.59 -24.11
N ARG A 72 -24.19 6.68 -23.43
CA ARG A 72 -24.89 5.53 -24.01
C ARG A 72 -24.01 4.58 -24.85
N VAL A 73 -22.69 4.79 -24.86
CA VAL A 73 -21.72 3.89 -25.50
C VAL A 73 -21.82 2.49 -24.91
N MET A 74 -22.15 2.40 -23.61
CA MET A 74 -22.44 1.15 -22.93
C MET A 74 -23.53 0.30 -23.62
N GLU A 75 -24.59 0.90 -24.19
CA GLU A 75 -25.69 0.16 -24.84
C GLU A 75 -25.16 -0.64 -26.05
N THR A 76 -24.29 -0.02 -26.86
CA THR A 76 -23.68 -0.65 -28.03
C THR A 76 -22.59 -1.66 -27.65
N LEU A 77 -21.81 -1.37 -26.60
CA LEU A 77 -20.73 -2.25 -26.13
C LEU A 77 -21.25 -3.56 -25.55
N VAL A 78 -22.38 -3.53 -24.84
CA VAL A 78 -22.96 -4.73 -24.19
C VAL A 78 -23.53 -5.73 -25.20
N VAL A 79 -23.94 -5.27 -26.40
CA VAL A 79 -24.33 -6.17 -27.51
C VAL A 79 -23.12 -6.90 -28.09
N SER A 80 -21.93 -6.29 -28.00
CA SER A 80 -20.69 -6.78 -28.62
C SER A 80 -19.83 -7.63 -27.69
N ALA A 81 -19.86 -7.37 -26.38
CA ALA A 81 -19.07 -8.10 -25.39
C ALA A 81 -19.76 -8.15 -24.02
N LYS A 82 -19.49 -9.22 -23.26
CA LYS A 82 -20.01 -9.37 -21.89
C LYS A 82 -19.48 -8.22 -20.99
N PRO A 83 -20.33 -7.59 -20.15
CA PRO A 83 -19.94 -6.49 -19.26
C PRO A 83 -18.71 -6.80 -18.39
N SER A 84 -18.60 -8.02 -17.89
CA SER A 84 -17.47 -8.48 -17.09
C SER A 84 -16.12 -8.40 -17.81
N ARG A 85 -16.10 -8.68 -19.13
CA ARG A 85 -14.87 -8.62 -19.95
C ARG A 85 -14.48 -7.18 -20.27
N ILE A 86 -15.46 -6.30 -20.48
CA ILE A 86 -15.24 -4.87 -20.68
C ILE A 86 -14.56 -4.27 -19.44
N LEU A 87 -15.12 -4.54 -18.25
CA LEU A 87 -14.58 -4.05 -16.99
C LEU A 87 -13.15 -4.55 -16.74
N LEU A 88 -12.92 -5.86 -16.87
CA LEU A 88 -11.59 -6.45 -16.66
C LEU A 88 -10.57 -5.89 -17.65
N GLY A 89 -10.95 -5.72 -18.93
CA GLY A 89 -10.08 -5.11 -19.94
C GLY A 89 -9.66 -3.69 -19.57
N LYS A 90 -10.59 -2.86 -19.09
CA LYS A 90 -10.30 -1.50 -18.59
C LYS A 90 -9.38 -1.50 -17.38
N CYS A 91 -9.65 -2.37 -16.42
CA CYS A 91 -8.85 -2.48 -15.22
C CYS A 91 -7.41 -2.92 -15.55
N ILE A 92 -7.24 -3.88 -16.46
CA ILE A 92 -5.91 -4.31 -16.93
C ILE A 92 -5.23 -3.18 -17.70
N ALA A 93 -5.91 -2.51 -18.62
CA ALA A 93 -5.33 -1.42 -19.41
C ALA A 93 -4.83 -0.27 -18.51
N MET A 94 -5.64 0.14 -17.53
CA MET A 94 -5.28 1.19 -16.59
C MET A 94 -4.20 0.74 -15.59
N GLY A 95 -4.18 -0.55 -15.24
CA GLY A 95 -3.11 -1.15 -14.45
C GLY A 95 -1.77 -1.15 -15.19
N VAL A 96 -1.78 -1.50 -16.49
CA VAL A 96 -0.58 -1.43 -17.35
C VAL A 96 -0.09 0.01 -17.49
N LEU A 97 -1.00 0.97 -17.69
CA LEU A 97 -0.64 2.40 -17.71
C LEU A 97 0.01 2.83 -16.39
N GLY A 98 -0.55 2.41 -15.25
CA GLY A 98 0.00 2.69 -13.94
C GLY A 98 1.37 2.04 -13.71
N LEU A 99 1.56 0.80 -14.16
CA LEU A 99 2.85 0.12 -14.08
C LEU A 99 3.92 0.80 -14.91
N ILE A 100 3.57 1.24 -16.14
CA ILE A 100 4.49 1.99 -17.00
C ILE A 100 4.87 3.31 -16.33
N GLN A 101 3.90 4.08 -15.83
CA GLN A 101 4.18 5.34 -15.15
C GLN A 101 5.03 5.16 -13.89
N LEU A 102 4.71 4.17 -13.05
CA LEU A 102 5.45 3.93 -11.80
C LEU A 102 6.88 3.46 -12.09
N SER A 103 7.04 2.61 -13.11
CA SER A 103 8.37 2.19 -13.59
C SER A 103 9.17 3.39 -14.13
N LEU A 104 8.51 4.30 -14.85
CA LEU A 104 9.13 5.54 -15.31
C LEU A 104 9.54 6.45 -14.14
N PHE A 105 8.72 6.56 -13.09
CA PHE A 105 9.10 7.33 -11.90
C PHE A 105 10.30 6.71 -11.17
N ILE A 106 10.35 5.38 -11.02
CA ILE A 106 11.51 4.70 -10.44
C ILE A 106 12.76 4.92 -11.30
N ALA A 107 12.64 4.78 -12.62
CA ALA A 107 13.76 5.02 -13.54
C ALA A 107 14.23 6.47 -13.51
N ALA A 108 13.30 7.43 -13.52
CA ALA A 108 13.61 8.85 -13.42
C ALA A 108 14.27 9.22 -12.08
N ALA A 109 13.82 8.61 -10.97
CA ALA A 109 14.45 8.77 -9.67
C ALA A 109 15.88 8.22 -9.66
N GLY A 110 16.11 7.04 -10.26
CA GLY A 110 17.45 6.45 -10.39
C GLY A 110 18.39 7.28 -11.27
N VAL A 111 17.92 7.73 -12.44
CA VAL A 111 18.70 8.58 -13.36
C VAL A 111 18.96 9.96 -12.76
N GLY A 112 17.95 10.56 -12.13
CA GLY A 112 18.06 11.84 -11.43
C GLY A 112 19.08 11.78 -10.29
N TYR A 113 19.14 10.67 -9.55
CA TYR A 113 20.17 10.47 -8.54
C TYR A 113 21.58 10.48 -9.15
N VAL A 114 21.80 9.80 -10.28
CA VAL A 114 23.13 9.76 -10.92
C VAL A 114 23.53 11.11 -11.53
N LEU A 115 22.58 11.85 -12.10
CA LEU A 115 22.85 13.10 -12.84
C LEU A 115 22.87 14.36 -11.96
N ILE A 116 21.98 14.44 -10.97
CA ILE A 116 21.70 15.68 -10.23
C ILE A 116 22.44 15.71 -8.88
N VAL A 117 22.69 14.54 -8.28
CA VAL A 117 23.20 14.44 -6.90
C VAL A 117 24.72 14.27 -6.91
N PRO A 118 25.52 15.25 -6.44
CA PRO A 118 26.97 15.10 -6.32
C PRO A 118 27.34 13.95 -5.37
N LYS A 119 28.45 13.24 -5.63
CA LYS A 119 28.97 12.21 -4.72
C LYS A 119 29.23 12.85 -3.34
N GLY A 120 28.45 12.45 -2.33
CA GLY A 120 28.52 13.02 -0.98
C GLY A 120 27.42 14.02 -0.62
N PHE A 121 26.37 14.15 -1.44
CA PHE A 121 25.21 14.98 -1.10
C PHE A 121 24.53 14.48 0.19
N THR A 122 24.60 15.32 1.22
CA THR A 122 23.95 15.10 2.51
C THR A 122 22.74 16.00 2.64
N ILE A 123 21.57 15.44 2.92
CA ILE A 123 20.40 16.22 3.31
C ILE A 123 20.45 16.35 4.84
N GLY A 124 20.75 17.55 5.35
CA GLY A 124 20.82 17.81 6.79
C GLY A 124 21.95 17.06 7.52
N GLY A 125 23.09 16.84 6.86
CA GLY A 125 24.25 16.13 7.45
C GLY A 125 24.21 14.61 7.34
N VAL A 126 23.15 14.05 6.76
CA VAL A 126 22.97 12.61 6.56
C VAL A 126 23.12 12.25 5.07
N PRO A 127 23.98 11.29 4.69
CA PRO A 127 24.11 10.86 3.30
C PRO A 127 22.79 10.25 2.81
N LEU A 128 22.43 10.55 1.56
CA LEU A 128 21.21 9.99 0.97
C LEU A 128 21.38 8.47 0.77
N ALA A 129 20.83 7.67 1.69
CA ALA A 129 20.96 6.22 1.71
C ALA A 129 20.01 5.54 0.70
N LEU A 130 20.23 5.76 -0.59
CA LEU A 130 19.56 5.00 -1.65
C LEU A 130 20.01 3.53 -1.72
N SER A 131 21.02 3.13 -0.93
CA SER A 131 21.48 1.74 -0.84
C SER A 131 20.40 0.77 -0.36
N SER A 132 19.34 1.26 0.30
CA SER A 132 18.17 0.47 0.66
C SER A 132 17.24 0.19 -0.52
N PHE A 133 17.29 0.99 -1.59
CA PHE A 133 16.47 0.78 -2.78
C PHE A 133 17.15 -0.19 -3.73
N THR A 134 16.83 -1.48 -3.57
CA THR A 134 17.39 -2.58 -4.35
C THR A 134 16.42 -3.04 -5.44
N VAL A 135 16.92 -3.69 -6.51
CA VAL A 135 16.07 -4.24 -7.57
C VAL A 135 14.95 -5.16 -7.03
N PRO A 136 15.21 -6.06 -6.06
CA PRO A 136 14.14 -6.85 -5.43
C PRO A 136 13.07 -6.00 -4.75
N SER A 137 13.45 -4.95 -4.02
CA SER A 137 12.48 -4.05 -3.38
C SER A 137 11.61 -3.31 -4.40
N ALA A 138 12.18 -2.89 -5.53
CA ALA A 138 11.43 -2.25 -6.61
C ALA A 138 10.38 -3.19 -7.23
N ILE A 139 10.73 -4.46 -7.47
CA ILE A 139 9.81 -5.48 -7.97
C ILE A 139 8.68 -5.71 -6.97
N LEU A 140 8.99 -5.83 -5.68
CA LEU A 140 7.97 -6.00 -4.64
C LEU A 140 7.03 -4.79 -4.58
N ILE A 141 7.56 -3.57 -4.65
CA ILE A 141 6.74 -2.34 -4.69
C ILE A 141 5.78 -2.38 -5.89
N LEU A 142 6.23 -2.80 -7.07
CA LEU A 142 5.38 -2.95 -8.25
C LEU A 142 4.29 -4.02 -8.07
N ILE A 143 4.61 -5.14 -7.40
CA ILE A 143 3.63 -6.19 -7.08
C ILE A 143 2.56 -5.67 -6.10
N TYR A 144 2.98 -5.01 -5.01
CA TYR A 144 2.06 -4.38 -4.06
C TYR A 144 1.22 -3.30 -4.72
N PHE A 145 1.81 -2.51 -5.62
CA PHE A 145 1.09 -1.54 -6.42
C PHE A 145 0.03 -2.23 -7.27
N LEU A 146 0.38 -3.27 -8.02
CA LEU A 146 -0.54 -3.94 -8.94
C LEU A 146 -1.76 -4.50 -8.21
N PHE A 147 -1.56 -5.23 -7.12
CA PHE A 147 -2.67 -5.80 -6.36
C PHE A 147 -3.43 -4.73 -5.57
N GLY A 148 -2.74 -3.77 -4.96
CA GLY A 148 -3.39 -2.66 -4.25
C GLY A 148 -4.26 -1.82 -5.18
N TYR A 149 -3.72 -1.44 -6.34
CA TYR A 149 -4.46 -0.79 -7.42
C TYR A 149 -5.66 -1.63 -7.82
N ALA A 150 -5.49 -2.92 -8.15
CA ALA A 150 -6.59 -3.76 -8.61
C ALA A 150 -7.71 -3.86 -7.56
N LEU A 151 -7.37 -4.00 -6.28
CA LEU A 151 -8.33 -4.03 -5.18
C LEU A 151 -9.18 -2.74 -5.14
N TYR A 152 -8.54 -1.57 -5.10
CA TYR A 152 -9.25 -0.28 -5.03
C TYR A 152 -9.96 0.07 -6.35
N ALA A 153 -9.37 -0.25 -7.49
CA ALA A 153 -9.98 -0.04 -8.81
C ALA A 153 -11.28 -0.84 -8.95
N MET A 154 -11.33 -2.08 -8.46
CA MET A 154 -12.55 -2.88 -8.51
C MET A 154 -13.65 -2.32 -7.59
N ILE A 155 -13.31 -1.77 -6.43
CA ILE A 155 -14.28 -1.07 -5.57
C ILE A 155 -14.78 0.21 -6.26
N ASN A 156 -13.87 1.01 -6.79
CA ASN A 156 -14.19 2.27 -7.46
C ASN A 156 -15.01 2.05 -8.74
N SER A 157 -14.75 0.97 -9.47
CA SER A 157 -15.48 0.64 -10.69
C SER A 157 -16.97 0.40 -10.46
N VAL A 158 -17.34 -0.13 -9.29
CA VAL A 158 -18.72 -0.29 -8.86
C VAL A 158 -19.38 1.08 -8.70
N CYS A 159 -18.73 2.03 -8.00
CA CYS A 159 -19.24 3.39 -7.86
C CYS A 159 -19.48 4.02 -9.25
N GLY A 160 -18.53 3.85 -10.18
CA GLY A 160 -18.65 4.29 -11.58
C GLY A 160 -19.84 3.68 -12.32
N ALA A 161 -20.14 2.40 -12.08
CA ALA A 161 -21.30 1.73 -12.68
C ALA A 161 -22.64 2.16 -12.08
N THR A 162 -22.65 2.59 -10.81
CA THR A 162 -23.89 2.97 -10.11
C THR A 162 -24.37 4.39 -10.43
N VAL A 163 -23.47 5.29 -10.83
CA VAL A 163 -23.85 6.67 -11.17
C VAL A 163 -24.53 6.76 -12.54
N SER A 164 -25.39 7.76 -12.70
CA SER A 164 -26.02 8.08 -13.99
C SER A 164 -25.33 9.23 -14.72
N ARG A 165 -24.46 9.96 -14.01
CA ARG A 165 -23.76 11.17 -14.43
C ARG A 165 -22.33 11.13 -13.90
N SER A 166 -21.36 11.50 -14.72
CA SER A 166 -19.94 11.51 -14.32
C SER A 166 -19.66 12.59 -13.27
N GLU A 167 -20.50 13.60 -13.19
CA GLU A 167 -20.44 14.68 -12.19
C GLU A 167 -20.77 14.17 -10.78
N ASP A 168 -21.62 13.15 -10.65
CA ASP A 168 -21.97 12.54 -9.36
C ASP A 168 -20.93 11.51 -8.89
N LEU A 169 -19.92 11.22 -9.71
CA LEU A 169 -18.94 10.16 -9.43
C LEU A 169 -18.14 10.42 -8.17
N GLN A 170 -17.67 11.65 -7.95
CA GLN A 170 -16.89 11.97 -6.76
C GLN A 170 -17.69 11.71 -5.48
N ALA A 171 -18.97 12.10 -5.46
CA ALA A 171 -19.86 11.85 -4.34
C ALA A 171 -20.10 10.34 -4.13
N ALA A 172 -20.28 9.57 -5.20
CA ALA A 172 -20.46 8.11 -5.12
C ALA A 172 -19.20 7.36 -4.66
N MET A 173 -18.02 7.91 -4.94
CA MET A 173 -16.74 7.31 -4.53
C MET A 173 -16.38 7.59 -3.07
N MET A 174 -17.03 8.53 -2.39
CA MET A 174 -16.71 8.92 -1.02
C MET A 174 -16.50 7.75 -0.06
N PRO A 175 -17.36 6.70 -0.02
CA PRO A 175 -17.12 5.55 0.87
C PRO A 175 -15.81 4.82 0.56
N SER A 176 -15.48 4.65 -0.72
CA SER A 176 -14.22 4.02 -1.13
C SER A 176 -13.02 4.90 -0.80
N VAL A 177 -13.15 6.22 -1.00
CA VAL A 177 -12.12 7.19 -0.63
C VAL A 177 -11.85 7.12 0.87
N LEU A 178 -12.88 7.08 1.72
CA LEU A 178 -12.72 6.96 3.18
C LEU A 178 -11.97 5.68 3.58
N ILE A 179 -12.25 4.54 2.94
CA ILE A 179 -11.53 3.28 3.18
C ILE A 179 -10.06 3.42 2.77
N SER A 180 -9.78 4.00 1.60
CA SER A 180 -8.41 4.20 1.11
C SER A 180 -7.63 5.16 2.01
N LEU A 181 -8.28 6.23 2.47
CA LEU A 181 -7.68 7.26 3.31
C LEU A 181 -7.42 6.73 4.71
N GLY A 182 -8.35 5.99 5.31
CA GLY A 182 -8.14 5.31 6.58
C GLY A 182 -6.98 4.30 6.50
N SER A 183 -6.86 3.59 5.38
CA SER A 183 -5.77 2.63 5.16
C SER A 183 -4.41 3.31 4.98
N PHE A 184 -4.39 4.42 4.26
CA PHE A 184 -3.22 5.28 4.14
C PHE A 184 -2.81 5.86 5.48
N TYR A 185 -3.73 6.45 6.25
CA TYR A 185 -3.40 7.02 7.56
C TYR A 185 -2.92 5.96 8.55
N ALA A 186 -3.52 4.77 8.58
CA ALA A 186 -3.03 3.67 9.41
C ALA A 186 -1.57 3.33 9.06
N SER A 187 -1.24 3.28 7.77
CA SER A 187 0.12 3.02 7.28
C SER A 187 1.06 4.18 7.58
N TYR A 188 0.62 5.42 7.38
CA TYR A 188 1.37 6.64 7.65
C TYR A 188 1.72 6.78 9.14
N PHE A 189 0.74 6.63 10.03
CA PHE A 189 0.97 6.68 11.47
C PHE A 189 1.87 5.53 11.95
N SER A 190 1.81 4.36 11.31
CA SER A 190 2.68 3.25 11.66
C SER A 190 4.17 3.60 11.52
N LEU A 191 4.55 4.50 10.61
CA LEU A 191 5.94 4.96 10.48
C LEU A 191 6.42 5.70 11.74
N TYR A 192 5.56 6.48 12.39
CA TYR A 192 5.92 7.25 13.59
C TYR A 192 5.81 6.44 14.89
N MET A 193 5.14 5.29 14.85
CA MET A 193 4.98 4.43 16.02
C MET A 193 6.11 3.39 16.10
N PRO A 194 6.83 3.30 17.24
CA PRO A 194 7.87 2.28 17.43
C PRO A 194 7.28 0.87 17.71
N ASN A 195 5.96 0.72 17.79
CA ASN A 195 5.30 -0.55 18.09
C ASN A 195 5.35 -1.53 16.88
N GLN A 196 6.21 -2.54 16.98
CA GLN A 196 6.37 -3.59 15.97
C GLN A 196 5.11 -4.45 15.75
N GLY A 197 4.30 -4.66 16.80
CA GLY A 197 3.06 -5.44 16.70
C GLY A 197 2.03 -4.77 15.79
N PHE A 198 1.87 -3.45 15.94
CA PHE A 198 0.95 -2.66 15.11
C PHE A 198 1.35 -2.68 13.63
N LYS A 199 2.64 -2.48 13.32
CA LYS A 199 3.19 -2.54 11.96
C LYS A 199 2.92 -3.88 11.28
N ARG A 200 3.09 -4.97 12.03
CA ARG A 200 2.85 -6.34 11.55
C ARG A 200 1.38 -6.60 11.25
N ILE A 201 0.45 -6.14 12.09
CA ILE A 201 -1.00 -6.29 11.87
C ILE A 201 -1.43 -5.57 10.58
N ILE A 202 -1.02 -4.30 10.42
CA ILE A 202 -1.37 -3.48 9.25
C ILE A 202 -0.77 -4.03 7.96
N THR A 203 0.33 -4.76 8.06
CA THR A 203 0.96 -5.42 6.92
C THR A 203 0.17 -6.61 6.40
N TYR A 204 -0.57 -7.31 7.26
CA TYR A 204 -1.41 -8.44 6.85
C TYR A 204 -2.82 -8.02 6.41
N ILE A 205 -3.27 -6.82 6.79
CA ILE A 205 -4.56 -6.29 6.33
C ILE A 205 -4.45 -5.90 4.84
N PRO A 206 -5.23 -6.51 3.93
CA PRO A 206 -5.10 -6.29 2.49
C PRO A 206 -5.23 -4.84 2.06
N PHE A 207 -6.12 -4.07 2.66
CA PHE A 207 -6.35 -2.66 2.29
C PHE A 207 -5.17 -1.76 2.63
N THR A 208 -4.45 -2.07 3.70
CA THR A 208 -3.33 -1.25 4.19
C THR A 208 -1.97 -1.73 3.69
N SER A 209 -1.83 -3.04 3.42
CA SER A 209 -0.59 -3.65 2.91
C SER A 209 0.09 -2.90 1.75
N PRO A 210 -0.62 -2.34 0.74
CA PRO A 210 0.01 -1.68 -0.40
C PRO A 210 0.69 -0.36 -0.01
N PHE A 211 0.28 0.24 1.10
CA PHE A 211 0.77 1.54 1.55
C PHE A 211 1.91 1.41 2.57
N ILE A 212 1.84 0.42 3.47
CA ILE A 212 2.86 0.19 4.51
C ILE A 212 4.09 -0.58 4.02
N MET A 213 3.91 -1.57 3.13
CA MET A 213 5.03 -2.44 2.74
C MET A 213 6.17 -1.74 2.01
N PRO A 214 5.92 -0.82 1.06
CA PRO A 214 6.99 -0.06 0.40
C PRO A 214 7.91 0.66 1.39
N SER A 215 7.38 1.25 2.45
CA SER A 215 8.20 1.94 3.46
C SER A 215 8.90 0.96 4.41
N ARG A 216 8.25 -0.14 4.79
CA ARG A 216 8.88 -1.19 5.62
C ARG A 216 10.01 -1.91 4.90
N LEU A 217 9.86 -2.23 3.62
CA LEU A 217 10.90 -2.91 2.81
C LEU A 217 12.20 -2.11 2.71
N LEU A 218 12.14 -0.78 2.83
CA LEU A 218 13.31 0.10 2.73
C LEU A 218 13.97 0.40 4.08
N ASN A 219 13.17 0.42 5.16
CA ASN A 219 13.60 0.89 6.47
C ASN A 219 13.81 -0.24 7.49
N GLU A 220 13.17 -1.38 7.26
CA GLU A 220 13.13 -2.51 8.17
C GLU A 220 13.52 -3.80 7.44
N ASN A 221 14.11 -4.75 8.18
CA ASN A 221 14.31 -6.10 7.67
C ASN A 221 13.02 -6.90 7.89
N VAL A 222 12.14 -6.88 6.89
CA VAL A 222 10.91 -7.68 6.90
C VAL A 222 11.25 -9.12 6.51
N GLY A 223 10.78 -10.10 7.30
CA GLY A 223 11.02 -11.52 7.00
C GLY A 223 10.32 -11.95 5.71
N GLU A 224 10.94 -12.83 4.93
CA GLU A 224 10.40 -13.28 3.62
C GLU A 224 9.00 -13.92 3.74
N ILE A 225 8.76 -14.69 4.80
CA ILE A 225 7.46 -15.29 5.09
C ILE A 225 6.38 -14.22 5.29
N GLU A 226 6.72 -13.12 5.97
CA GLU A 226 5.78 -12.02 6.20
C GLU A 226 5.39 -11.34 4.88
N ILE A 227 6.34 -11.18 3.96
CA ILE A 227 6.10 -10.64 2.62
C ILE A 227 5.19 -11.58 1.83
N ILE A 228 5.48 -12.87 1.80
CA ILE A 228 4.70 -13.87 1.05
C ILE A 228 3.26 -13.94 1.58
N VAL A 229 3.08 -14.01 2.89
CA VAL A 229 1.74 -14.05 3.52
C VAL A 229 0.96 -12.78 3.23
N SER A 230 1.60 -11.60 3.31
CA SER A 230 0.95 -10.32 2.98
C SER A 230 0.49 -10.28 1.52
N ILE A 231 1.34 -10.67 0.57
CA ILE A 231 0.98 -10.73 -0.86
C ILE A 231 -0.17 -11.72 -1.10
N LEU A 232 -0.13 -12.90 -0.48
CA LEU A 232 -1.20 -13.90 -0.65
C LEU A 232 -2.54 -13.40 -0.11
N LEU A 233 -2.55 -12.76 1.07
CA LEU A 233 -3.75 -12.16 1.63
C LEU A 233 -4.28 -11.02 0.76
N LEU A 234 -3.38 -10.17 0.25
CA LEU A 234 -3.73 -9.10 -0.66
C LEU A 234 -4.29 -9.63 -1.99
N ALA A 235 -3.67 -10.64 -2.58
CA ALA A 235 -4.13 -11.28 -3.81
C ALA A 235 -5.49 -11.96 -3.61
N ALA A 236 -5.67 -12.70 -2.51
CA ALA A 236 -6.94 -13.34 -2.17
C ALA A 236 -8.07 -12.32 -2.00
N ALA A 237 -7.81 -11.23 -1.27
CA ALA A 237 -8.76 -10.14 -1.11
C ALA A 237 -9.07 -9.45 -2.44
N THR A 238 -8.06 -9.22 -3.28
CA THR A 238 -8.23 -8.65 -4.61
C THR A 238 -9.14 -9.51 -5.48
N VAL A 239 -8.94 -10.84 -5.49
CA VAL A 239 -9.80 -11.77 -6.23
C VAL A 239 -11.23 -11.75 -5.68
N LEU A 240 -11.40 -11.82 -4.36
CA LEU A 240 -12.72 -11.80 -3.72
C LEU A 240 -13.49 -10.52 -4.06
N VAL A 241 -12.85 -9.36 -3.89
CA VAL A 241 -13.42 -8.05 -4.23
C VAL A 241 -13.72 -7.98 -5.72
N SER A 242 -12.82 -8.46 -6.59
CA SER A 242 -13.03 -8.48 -8.04
C SER A 242 -14.27 -9.27 -8.43
N LEU A 243 -14.46 -10.47 -7.86
CA LEU A 243 -15.63 -11.31 -8.14
C LEU A 243 -16.93 -10.63 -7.71
N ILE A 244 -16.95 -9.97 -6.55
CA ILE A 244 -18.11 -9.22 -6.06
C ILE A 244 -18.38 -8.01 -6.96
N SER A 245 -17.35 -7.23 -7.26
CA SER A 245 -17.44 -6.04 -8.11
C SER A 245 -17.92 -6.36 -9.52
N ILE A 246 -17.44 -7.44 -10.15
CA ILE A 246 -17.90 -7.86 -11.48
C ILE A 246 -19.39 -8.20 -11.47
N ARG A 247 -19.86 -8.89 -10.43
CA ARG A 247 -21.29 -9.22 -10.29
C ARG A 247 -22.12 -7.96 -10.12
N LEU A 248 -21.70 -7.06 -9.23
CA LEU A 248 -22.40 -5.81 -8.96
C LEU A 248 -22.41 -4.87 -10.16
N TYR A 249 -21.29 -4.78 -10.88
CA TYR A 249 -21.16 -4.06 -12.15
C TYR A 249 -22.13 -4.64 -13.19
N SER A 250 -22.10 -5.96 -13.41
CA SER A 250 -22.97 -6.61 -14.40
C SER A 250 -24.45 -6.39 -14.07
N ALA A 251 -24.83 -6.50 -12.80
CA ALA A 251 -26.19 -6.25 -12.36
C ALA A 251 -26.63 -4.78 -12.53
N SER A 252 -25.73 -3.83 -12.25
CA SER A 252 -25.99 -2.39 -12.40
C SER A 252 -26.08 -1.95 -13.87
N VAL A 253 -25.44 -2.66 -14.78
CA VAL A 253 -25.47 -2.39 -16.23
C VAL A 253 -26.70 -3.02 -16.88
N LEU A 254 -27.15 -4.20 -16.42
CA LEU A 254 -28.31 -4.89 -16.99
C LEU A 254 -29.65 -4.26 -16.59
N HIS A 255 -29.74 -3.67 -15.40
CA HIS A 255 -30.93 -2.95 -14.96
C HIS A 255 -30.81 -1.47 -15.32
N TYR A 256 -31.08 -1.14 -16.59
CA TYR A 256 -31.21 0.23 -17.03
C TYR A 256 -32.38 0.93 -16.30
N GLY A 257 -32.08 1.90 -15.45
CA GLY A 257 -33.03 2.95 -15.09
C GLY A 257 -33.53 3.04 -13.63
N GLN A 258 -33.21 2.11 -12.73
CA GLN A 258 -33.54 2.25 -11.30
C GLN A 258 -32.30 2.13 -10.41
N ARG A 259 -32.16 3.04 -9.44
CA ARG A 259 -31.10 3.01 -8.42
C ARG A 259 -31.28 1.74 -7.58
N LEU A 260 -30.60 0.66 -7.93
CA LEU A 260 -30.58 -0.57 -7.14
C LEU A 260 -29.89 -0.30 -5.80
N LYS A 261 -30.65 -0.39 -4.71
CA LYS A 261 -30.09 -0.37 -3.35
C LYS A 261 -29.27 -1.64 -3.16
N ILE A 262 -28.08 -1.50 -2.55
CA ILE A 262 -27.13 -2.59 -2.27
C ILE A 262 -27.81 -3.80 -1.58
N GLY A 263 -28.88 -3.57 -0.82
CA GLY A 263 -29.67 -4.62 -0.15
C GLY A 263 -30.54 -5.52 -1.05
N GLU A 264 -30.93 -5.07 -2.25
CA GLU A 264 -31.75 -5.89 -3.17
C GLU A 264 -30.90 -6.79 -4.08
N LEU A 265 -29.63 -6.43 -4.31
CA LEU A 265 -28.68 -7.21 -5.09
C LEU A 265 -28.26 -8.54 -4.42
N ILE A 266 -28.36 -8.62 -3.10
CA ILE A 266 -28.12 -9.85 -2.33
C ILE A 266 -29.33 -10.81 -2.42
N LYS A 267 -30.53 -10.29 -2.77
CA LYS A 267 -31.79 -11.05 -2.83
C LYS A 267 -32.11 -11.67 -4.20
N LEU A 268 -31.40 -11.31 -5.27
CA LEU A 268 -31.55 -11.91 -6.61
C LEU A 268 -30.90 -13.31 -6.73
N ARG A 269 -30.83 -14.05 -5.61
CA ARG A 269 -30.43 -15.47 -5.60
C ARG A 269 -31.67 -16.35 -5.61
N LYS A 270 -32.27 -16.50 -6.79
CA LYS A 270 -32.94 -17.74 -7.21
C LYS A 270 -32.66 -17.97 -8.68
#